data_AF-A0A2R6BAN7-F1
#
_entry.id   AF-A0A2R6BAN7-F1
#
_cell.length_a   1.000
_cell.length_b   1.000
_cell.length_c   1.000
_cell.angle_alpha   90.00
_cell.angle_beta   90.00
_cell.angle_gamma   90.00
#
_symmetry.space_group_name_H-M   'P 1'
#
loop_
_entity.id
_entity.type
_entity.pdbx_description
1 polymer ?
#
loop_
_entity_poly.entity_id
_entity_poly.type
_entity_poly.pdbx_seq_one_letter_code
_entity_poly.pdbx_strand_id
1 'polypeptide(L)'
;MLERIIFFVSVAQSNNAAISLRDLLNLMPTDQVHSADQLEDIIRECLGETLLVEGGYVVTRGALELAETTRMTQLESAKKIQQVKSFVDSHHKLFADTLVVAVSGSASYGSAKKGDDVDIFLITKNGALWSTLFKILLYIRVRRILRVDSKNISNLCFSVIFTKRGFEELLKSRCDPLSARELINLKPVKGGETLGWYLANTEWIKAYYPRFNSPSPRKQPPTAFSGKQDDTPLSILLGAYLAMVAKFRNTLFRLQGREQDVFRVIRSKDKLVYESHRYVELRARYFKFFKDESNQPTETTHS
;
A
#
# COMPACT_ATOMS: atom_id res chain seq x y z
N MET A 1 6.39 -13.41 19.89
CA MET A 1 7.52 -13.09 18.98
C MET A 1 7.63 -14.07 17.80
N LEU A 2 7.92 -15.36 18.02
CA LEU A 2 8.21 -16.32 16.94
C LEU A 2 7.04 -16.51 15.97
N GLU A 3 5.80 -16.60 16.48
CA GLU A 3 4.59 -16.66 15.64
C GLU A 3 4.44 -15.45 14.72
N ARG A 4 4.87 -14.27 15.18
CA ARG A 4 4.86 -13.03 14.40
C ARG A 4 5.87 -13.06 13.26
N ILE A 5 7.05 -13.64 13.49
CA ILE A 5 8.04 -13.89 12.43
C ILE A 5 7.44 -14.81 11.36
N ILE A 6 6.91 -15.97 11.78
CA ILE A 6 6.29 -16.95 10.89
C ILE A 6 5.13 -16.31 10.10
N PHE A 7 4.30 -15.49 10.76
CA PHE A 7 3.19 -14.80 10.14
C PHE A 7 3.66 -13.88 9.00
N PHE A 8 4.63 -13.00 9.22
CA PHE A 8 5.07 -12.06 8.18
C PHE A 8 5.84 -12.74 7.06
N VAL A 9 6.65 -13.76 7.36
CA VAL A 9 7.32 -14.57 6.33
C VAL A 9 6.29 -15.26 5.45
N SER A 10 5.29 -15.94 6.04
CA SER A 10 4.25 -16.62 5.27
C SER A 10 3.34 -15.66 4.50
N VAL A 11 3.12 -14.42 4.98
CA VAL A 11 2.46 -13.36 4.18
C VAL A 11 3.31 -12.98 2.98
N ALA A 12 4.60 -12.71 3.14
CA ALA A 12 5.48 -12.37 2.01
C ALA A 12 5.48 -13.49 0.94
N GLN A 13 5.59 -14.75 1.38
CA GLN A 13 5.65 -15.90 0.48
C GLN A 13 4.34 -16.14 -0.28
N SER A 14 3.19 -15.95 0.37
CA SER A 14 1.88 -15.99 -0.32
C SER A 14 1.75 -14.93 -1.43
N ASN A 15 2.64 -13.94 -1.43
CA ASN A 15 2.76 -12.92 -2.47
C ASN A 15 3.99 -13.11 -3.38
N ASN A 16 4.59 -14.31 -3.39
CA ASN A 16 5.80 -14.68 -4.14
C ASN A 16 6.99 -13.76 -3.85
N ALA A 17 7.17 -13.38 -2.60
CA ALA A 17 8.28 -12.56 -2.14
C ALA A 17 8.89 -13.13 -0.85
N ALA A 18 10.14 -12.78 -0.59
CA ALA A 18 10.82 -12.93 0.69
C ALA A 18 10.73 -11.61 1.46
N ILE A 19 10.82 -11.66 2.78
CA ILE A 19 10.88 -10.46 3.62
C ILE A 19 12.34 -10.20 4.03
N SER A 20 12.81 -8.96 3.89
CA SER A 20 14.15 -8.61 4.37
C SER A 20 14.20 -8.61 5.89
N LEU A 21 15.36 -8.94 6.49
CA LEU A 21 15.56 -8.84 7.94
C LEU A 21 15.21 -7.45 8.47
N ARG A 22 15.55 -6.39 7.71
CA ARG A 22 15.24 -5.01 8.06
C ARG A 22 13.74 -4.73 8.09
N ASP A 23 13.00 -5.16 7.06
CA ASP A 23 11.56 -4.99 7.01
C ASP A 23 10.86 -5.80 8.09
N LEU A 24 11.32 -7.04 8.32
CA LEU A 24 10.80 -7.89 9.38
C LEU A 24 11.05 -7.25 10.76
N LEU A 25 12.26 -6.76 11.01
CA LEU A 25 12.59 -6.03 12.24
C LEU A 25 11.63 -4.86 12.45
N ASN A 26 11.37 -4.04 11.44
CA ASN A 26 10.43 -2.90 11.53
C ASN A 26 8.99 -3.31 11.88
N LEU A 27 8.64 -4.58 11.71
CA LEU A 27 7.33 -5.13 12.05
C LEU A 27 7.29 -5.78 13.43
N MET A 28 8.43 -5.93 14.11
CA MET A 28 8.54 -6.53 15.44
C MET A 28 8.30 -5.51 16.57
N PRO A 29 7.82 -5.95 17.74
CA PRO A 29 7.71 -5.10 18.92
C PRO A 29 9.04 -4.47 19.39
N THR A 30 8.93 -3.26 19.97
CA THR A 30 9.89 -2.55 20.86
C THR A 30 11.02 -3.32 21.53
N ASP A 31 10.51 -4.23 22.32
CA ASP A 31 10.99 -4.80 23.56
C ASP A 31 11.49 -6.23 23.35
N GLN A 32 11.23 -6.78 22.18
CA GLN A 32 11.48 -8.17 21.84
C GLN A 32 12.76 -8.36 21.03
N VAL A 33 13.05 -7.49 20.05
CA VAL A 33 14.19 -7.66 19.12
C VAL A 33 14.81 -6.31 18.77
N HIS A 34 16.06 -6.05 19.12
CA HIS A 34 16.66 -4.72 19.00
C HIS A 34 17.43 -4.47 17.71
N SER A 35 17.96 -5.52 17.06
CA SER A 35 18.75 -5.41 15.83
C SER A 35 18.40 -6.49 14.80
N ALA A 36 18.82 -6.29 13.55
CA ALA A 36 18.67 -7.29 12.50
C ALA A 36 19.53 -8.53 12.78
N ASP A 37 20.71 -8.35 13.37
CA ASP A 37 21.61 -9.45 13.74
C ASP A 37 20.98 -10.32 14.85
N GLN A 38 20.40 -9.69 15.87
CA GLN A 38 19.67 -10.42 16.92
C GLN A 38 18.46 -11.18 16.33
N LEU A 39 17.76 -10.57 15.36
CA LEU A 39 16.64 -11.23 14.69
C LEU A 39 17.11 -12.46 13.90
N GLU A 40 18.25 -12.36 13.21
CA GLU A 40 18.86 -13.47 12.48
C GLU A 40 19.27 -14.60 13.42
N ASP A 41 19.89 -14.28 14.56
CA ASP A 41 20.26 -15.26 15.58
C ASP A 41 19.03 -16.01 16.12
N ILE A 42 17.96 -15.29 16.47
CA ILE A 42 16.69 -15.88 16.91
C ILE A 42 16.10 -16.79 15.84
N ILE A 43 16.12 -16.38 14.57
CA ILE A 43 15.62 -17.21 13.47
C ILE A 43 16.45 -18.48 13.35
N ARG A 44 17.77 -18.37 13.41
CA ARG A 44 18.68 -19.51 13.30
C ARG A 44 18.51 -20.50 14.46
N GLU A 45 18.38 -20.01 15.68
CA GLU A 45 18.30 -20.83 16.90
C GLU A 45 16.91 -21.42 17.13
N CYS A 46 15.84 -20.63 16.98
CA CYS A 46 14.49 -21.04 17.34
C CYS A 46 13.66 -21.53 16.15
N LEU A 47 13.95 -21.05 14.94
CA LEU A 47 13.17 -21.34 13.73
C LEU A 47 14.00 -22.01 12.64
N GLY A 48 15.23 -22.41 12.96
CA GLY A 48 16.23 -22.91 12.02
C GLY A 48 15.76 -24.14 11.25
N GLU A 49 14.83 -24.95 11.74
CA GLU A 49 14.27 -26.10 11.01
C GLU A 49 13.25 -25.70 9.93
N THR A 50 12.66 -24.51 10.03
CA THR A 50 11.55 -24.07 9.15
C THR A 50 11.94 -22.90 8.27
N LEU A 51 12.78 -22.00 8.78
CA LEU A 51 13.20 -20.77 8.14
C LEU A 51 14.71 -20.76 7.88
N LEU A 52 15.10 -19.96 6.91
CA LEU A 52 16.50 -19.72 6.54
C LEU A 52 16.67 -18.24 6.21
N VAL A 53 17.83 -17.70 6.59
CA VAL A 53 18.26 -16.37 6.20
C VAL A 53 19.26 -16.50 5.05
N GLU A 54 18.94 -15.92 3.90
CA GLU A 54 19.78 -15.96 2.70
C GLU A 54 19.99 -14.55 2.16
N GLY A 55 21.24 -14.08 2.21
CA GLY A 55 21.69 -12.75 1.80
C GLY A 55 20.74 -11.62 2.21
N GLY A 56 20.40 -11.59 3.50
CA GLY A 56 19.58 -10.55 4.16
C GLY A 56 18.07 -10.75 4.10
N TYR A 57 17.58 -11.84 3.49
CA TYR A 57 16.15 -12.17 3.40
C TYR A 57 15.80 -13.42 4.19
N VAL A 58 14.61 -13.43 4.79
CA VAL A 58 14.05 -14.57 5.49
C VAL A 58 13.08 -15.31 4.56
N VAL A 59 13.32 -16.61 4.38
CA VAL A 59 12.49 -17.51 3.56
C VAL A 59 12.21 -18.80 4.33
N THR A 60 11.17 -19.55 3.94
CA THR A 60 11.05 -20.95 4.39
C THR A 60 12.12 -21.79 3.73
N ARG A 61 12.54 -22.85 4.44
CA ARG A 61 13.38 -23.87 3.82
C ARG A 61 12.70 -24.46 2.58
N GLY A 62 13.49 -24.65 1.52
CA GLY A 62 13.01 -25.13 0.22
C GLY A 62 12.52 -24.04 -0.73
N ALA A 63 12.56 -22.76 -0.35
CA ALA A 63 12.15 -21.64 -1.20
C ALA A 63 13.28 -20.60 -1.39
N LEU A 64 14.52 -21.08 -1.54
CA LEU A 64 15.72 -20.24 -1.68
C LEU A 64 15.64 -19.33 -2.90
N GLU A 65 15.03 -19.80 -3.99
CA GLU A 65 14.81 -19.03 -5.21
C GLU A 65 13.94 -17.79 -5.00
N LEU A 66 13.16 -17.73 -3.92
CA LEU A 66 12.39 -16.52 -3.57
C LEU A 66 13.29 -15.37 -3.17
N ALA A 67 14.44 -15.60 -2.54
CA ALA A 67 15.36 -14.51 -2.18
C ALA A 67 15.85 -13.79 -3.44
N GLU A 68 16.29 -14.55 -4.44
CA GLU A 68 16.76 -13.98 -5.71
C GLU A 68 15.63 -13.35 -6.52
N THR A 69 14.47 -14.02 -6.59
CA THR A 69 13.27 -13.46 -7.22
C THR A 69 12.84 -12.14 -6.56
N THR A 70 13.00 -12.03 -5.25
CA THR A 70 12.69 -10.82 -4.49
C THR A 70 13.66 -9.69 -4.82
N ARG A 71 14.96 -9.97 -4.91
CA ARG A 71 15.95 -8.95 -5.35
C ARG A 71 15.60 -8.39 -6.72
N MET A 72 15.25 -9.27 -7.67
CA MET A 72 14.86 -8.85 -9.01
C MET A 72 13.56 -8.03 -9.04
N THR A 73 12.54 -8.45 -8.28
CA THR A 73 11.29 -7.69 -8.19
C THR A 73 11.45 -6.37 -7.44
N GLN A 74 12.38 -6.26 -6.48
CA GLN A 74 12.71 -4.99 -5.83
C GLN A 74 13.32 -3.98 -6.80
N LEU A 75 14.22 -4.42 -7.69
CA LEU A 75 14.78 -3.57 -8.74
C LEU A 75 13.68 -3.08 -9.70
N GLU A 76 12.75 -3.96 -10.10
CA GLU A 76 11.61 -3.59 -10.95
C GLU A 76 10.64 -2.64 -10.24
N SER A 77 10.33 -2.88 -8.96
CA SER A 77 9.55 -1.97 -8.12
C SER A 77 10.20 -0.59 -8.02
N ALA A 78 11.52 -0.52 -7.84
CA ALA A 78 12.24 0.76 -7.79
C ALA A 78 12.13 1.52 -9.12
N LYS A 79 12.28 0.83 -10.26
CA LYS A 79 12.08 1.41 -11.59
C LYS A 79 10.66 1.98 -11.75
N LYS A 80 9.65 1.22 -11.32
CA LYS A 80 8.24 1.65 -11.37
C LYS A 80 7.98 2.89 -10.51
N ILE A 81 8.50 2.92 -9.29
CA ILE A 81 8.40 4.09 -8.40
C ILE A 81 9.04 5.31 -9.06
N GLN A 82 10.23 5.14 -9.64
CA GLN A 82 10.92 6.21 -10.36
C GLN A 82 10.17 6.68 -11.61
N GLN A 83 9.50 5.77 -12.34
CA GLN A 83 8.64 6.11 -13.47
C GLN A 83 7.44 6.96 -13.02
N VAL A 84 6.77 6.57 -11.93
CA VAL A 84 5.66 7.35 -11.36
C VAL A 84 6.14 8.73 -10.93
N LYS A 85 7.28 8.81 -10.23
CA LYS A 85 7.89 10.09 -9.84
C LYS A 85 8.14 10.98 -11.05
N SER A 86 8.79 10.45 -12.08
CA SER A 86 9.10 11.18 -13.32
C SER A 86 7.83 11.64 -14.03
N PHE A 87 6.77 10.82 -14.02
CA PHE A 87 5.47 11.18 -14.58
C PHE A 87 4.81 12.33 -13.81
N VAL A 88 4.80 12.27 -12.48
CA VAL A 88 4.24 13.33 -11.62
C VAL A 88 5.02 14.63 -11.78
N ASP A 89 6.36 14.57 -11.82
CA ASP A 89 7.23 15.73 -11.95
C ASP A 89 7.04 16.43 -13.32
N SER A 90 7.08 15.65 -14.41
CA SER A 90 6.88 16.18 -15.77
C SER A 90 5.46 16.69 -16.05
N HIS A 91 4.47 16.22 -15.30
CA HIS A 91 3.05 16.59 -15.47
C HIS A 91 2.47 17.29 -14.24
N HIS A 92 3.26 18.09 -13.53
CA HIS A 92 2.87 18.75 -12.28
C HIS A 92 1.50 19.48 -12.33
N LYS A 93 1.12 20.04 -13.48
CA LYS A 93 -0.20 20.68 -13.70
C LYS A 93 -1.38 19.72 -13.57
N LEU A 94 -1.24 18.47 -14.00
CA LEU A 94 -2.29 17.44 -13.82
C LEU A 94 -2.51 17.12 -12.34
N PHE A 95 -1.45 17.24 -11.55
CA PHE A 95 -1.43 16.95 -10.13
C PHE A 95 -1.57 18.21 -9.26
N ALA A 96 -1.92 19.38 -9.79
CA ALA A 96 -1.92 20.64 -9.05
C ALA A 96 -2.83 20.63 -7.80
N ASP A 97 -3.93 19.87 -7.84
CA ASP A 97 -4.90 19.75 -6.74
C ASP A 97 -4.64 18.55 -5.81
N THR A 98 -3.47 17.93 -5.94
CA THR A 98 -3.06 16.76 -5.14
C THR A 98 -2.17 17.19 -4.00
N LEU A 99 -2.49 16.72 -2.79
CA LEU A 99 -1.72 16.90 -1.57
C LEU A 99 -0.66 15.81 -1.43
N VAL A 100 -1.00 14.57 -1.80
CA VAL A 100 -0.11 13.41 -1.77
C VAL A 100 -0.31 12.59 -3.02
N VAL A 101 0.79 12.15 -3.62
CA VAL A 101 0.83 11.05 -4.59
C VAL A 101 1.84 10.04 -4.07
N ALA A 102 1.42 8.79 -3.91
CA ALA A 102 2.27 7.72 -3.44
C ALA A 102 2.03 6.44 -4.26
N VAL A 103 3.06 5.60 -4.33
CA VAL A 103 2.94 4.24 -4.85
C VAL A 103 2.54 3.30 -3.71
N SER A 104 1.55 2.46 -3.95
CA SER A 104 1.04 1.42 -3.04
C SER A 104 1.16 0.02 -3.67
N GLY A 105 0.55 -1.00 -3.06
CA GLY A 105 0.49 -2.34 -3.63
C GLY A 105 1.87 -2.98 -3.80
N SER A 106 1.99 -3.95 -4.70
CA SER A 106 3.21 -4.77 -4.88
C SER A 106 4.47 -3.93 -5.12
N ALA A 107 4.35 -2.81 -5.85
CA ALA A 107 5.46 -1.91 -6.10
C ALA A 107 6.00 -1.29 -4.79
N SER A 108 5.13 -0.91 -3.87
CA SER A 108 5.53 -0.37 -2.56
C SER A 108 6.18 -1.39 -1.62
N TYR A 109 5.79 -2.67 -1.77
CA TYR A 109 6.36 -3.81 -1.05
C TYR A 109 7.63 -4.37 -1.70
N GLY A 110 8.06 -3.84 -2.85
CA GLY A 110 9.23 -4.37 -3.54
C GLY A 110 9.00 -5.69 -4.28
N SER A 111 7.75 -6.06 -4.55
CA SER A 111 7.36 -7.34 -5.16
C SER A 111 6.71 -7.21 -6.54
N ALA A 112 6.80 -6.04 -7.19
CA ALA A 112 6.21 -5.83 -8.52
C ALA A 112 7.04 -6.49 -9.61
N LYS A 113 6.34 -7.14 -10.54
CA LYS A 113 6.92 -7.72 -11.76
C LYS A 113 6.88 -6.72 -12.90
N LYS A 114 7.75 -6.91 -13.91
CA LYS A 114 7.86 -6.05 -15.10
C LYS A 114 6.51 -5.77 -15.79
N GLY A 115 5.63 -6.76 -15.84
CA GLY A 115 4.31 -6.66 -16.49
C GLY A 115 3.18 -6.10 -15.62
N ASP A 116 3.39 -5.94 -14.31
CA ASP A 116 2.31 -5.54 -13.41
C ASP A 116 1.92 -4.06 -13.61
N ASP A 117 0.69 -3.72 -13.24
CA ASP A 117 0.30 -2.33 -13.05
C ASP A 117 0.97 -1.74 -11.79
N VAL A 118 1.01 -0.42 -11.70
CA VAL A 118 1.50 0.33 -10.54
C VAL A 118 0.32 0.97 -9.86
N ASP A 119 0.06 0.56 -8.62
CA ASP A 119 -1.01 1.10 -7.80
C ASP A 119 -0.64 2.48 -7.26
N ILE A 120 -1.50 3.45 -7.53
CA ILE A 120 -1.36 4.85 -7.13
C ILE A 120 -2.35 5.15 -6.02
N PHE A 121 -1.78 5.56 -4.89
CA PHE A 121 -2.48 6.15 -3.77
C PHE A 121 -2.46 7.68 -3.90
N LEU A 122 -3.63 8.31 -3.80
CA LEU A 122 -3.77 9.74 -4.05
C LEU A 122 -4.61 10.44 -2.98
N ILE A 123 -4.11 11.54 -2.44
CA ILE A 123 -4.90 12.46 -1.60
C ILE A 123 -5.02 13.79 -2.33
N THR A 124 -6.24 14.25 -2.58
CA THR A 124 -6.53 15.54 -3.21
C THR A 124 -7.01 16.58 -2.20
N LYS A 125 -7.02 17.85 -2.61
CA LYS A 125 -7.85 18.87 -1.95
C LYS A 125 -9.32 18.43 -1.96
N ASN A 126 -10.10 18.95 -1.01
CA ASN A 126 -11.54 18.71 -0.96
C ASN A 126 -12.20 19.26 -2.24
N GLY A 127 -13.14 18.49 -2.82
CA GLY A 127 -13.84 18.87 -4.06
C GLY A 127 -13.04 18.75 -5.37
N ALA A 128 -11.83 18.17 -5.31
CA ALA A 128 -10.95 18.04 -6.48
C ALA A 128 -10.67 16.59 -6.91
N LEU A 129 -11.28 15.59 -6.24
CA LEU A 129 -10.99 14.17 -6.47
C LEU A 129 -11.37 13.77 -7.90
N TRP A 130 -12.65 13.92 -8.24
CA TRP A 130 -13.20 13.49 -9.52
C TRP A 130 -12.71 14.38 -10.65
N SER A 131 -12.64 15.67 -10.34
CA SER A 131 -11.70 16.66 -10.86
C SER A 131 -10.43 16.13 -11.53
N THR A 132 -9.52 15.79 -10.63
CA THR A 132 -8.16 15.36 -10.88
C THR A 132 -8.14 14.03 -11.60
N LEU A 133 -8.96 13.07 -11.14
CA LEU A 133 -9.04 11.75 -11.75
C LEU A 133 -9.47 11.82 -13.21
N PHE A 134 -10.50 12.61 -13.54
CA PHE A 134 -10.95 12.79 -14.92
C PHE A 134 -9.84 13.36 -15.80
N LYS A 135 -9.18 14.44 -15.36
CA LYS A 135 -8.07 15.08 -16.09
C LYS A 135 -6.96 14.06 -16.39
N ILE A 136 -6.56 13.28 -15.39
CA ILE A 136 -5.50 12.29 -15.53
C ILE A 136 -5.92 11.15 -16.46
N LEU A 137 -7.11 10.55 -16.26
CA LEU A 137 -7.58 9.45 -17.10
C LEU A 137 -7.78 9.87 -18.56
N LEU A 138 -8.31 11.07 -18.79
CA LEU A 138 -8.45 11.64 -20.13
C LEU A 138 -7.08 11.85 -20.77
N TYR A 139 -6.12 12.42 -20.04
CA TYR A 139 -4.76 12.62 -20.51
C TYR A 139 -4.09 11.30 -20.93
N ILE A 140 -4.17 10.27 -20.07
CA ILE A 140 -3.64 8.93 -20.34
C ILE A 140 -4.31 8.34 -21.58
N ARG A 141 -5.64 8.47 -21.70
CA ARG A 141 -6.41 7.95 -22.84
C ARG A 141 -6.03 8.62 -24.15
N VAL A 142 -5.88 9.94 -24.17
CA VAL A 142 -5.49 10.72 -25.36
C VAL A 142 -4.07 10.35 -25.79
N ARG A 143 -3.10 10.33 -24.87
CA ARG A 143 -1.71 9.92 -25.16
C ARG A 143 -1.64 8.52 -25.75
N ARG A 144 -2.46 7.59 -25.23
CA ARG A 144 -2.57 6.23 -25.77
C ARG A 144 -3.10 6.20 -27.20
N ILE A 145 -4.15 6.97 -27.51
CA ILE A 145 -4.71 7.07 -28.87
C ILE A 145 -3.66 7.64 -29.83
N LEU A 146 -2.95 8.68 -29.41
CA LEU A 146 -1.90 9.33 -30.20
C LEU A 146 -0.60 8.52 -30.29
N ARG A 147 -0.52 7.36 -29.63
CA ARG A 147 0.67 6.49 -29.54
C ARG A 147 1.92 7.21 -29.00
N VAL A 148 1.74 8.25 -28.20
CA VAL A 148 2.83 8.96 -27.53
C VAL A 148 3.02 8.38 -26.14
N ASP A 149 4.23 7.88 -25.84
CA ASP A 149 4.60 7.31 -24.53
C ASP A 149 3.70 6.16 -24.02
N SER A 150 3.14 5.38 -24.96
CA SER A 150 2.11 4.37 -24.64
C SER A 150 2.57 3.29 -23.66
N LYS A 151 3.86 2.95 -23.61
CA LYS A 151 4.40 1.87 -22.75
C LYS A 151 4.61 2.29 -21.29
N ASN A 152 4.98 3.54 -21.02
CA ASN A 152 5.30 3.99 -19.65
C ASN A 152 4.05 4.49 -18.89
N ILE A 153 3.06 5.02 -19.60
CA ILE A 153 1.86 5.63 -19.01
C ILE A 153 0.70 4.62 -18.89
N SER A 154 0.74 3.50 -19.62
CA SER A 154 -0.38 2.54 -19.69
C SER A 154 -0.65 1.77 -18.39
N ASN A 155 0.33 1.70 -17.50
CA ASN A 155 0.33 0.76 -16.37
C ASN A 155 0.06 1.46 -15.03
N LEU A 156 -0.54 2.66 -15.04
CA LEU A 156 -0.89 3.38 -13.81
C LEU A 156 -2.33 3.04 -13.41
N CYS A 157 -2.49 2.42 -12.24
CA CYS A 157 -3.78 2.10 -11.65
C CYS A 157 -4.05 3.03 -10.47
N PHE A 158 -5.04 3.92 -10.58
CA PHE A 158 -5.46 4.76 -9.46
C PHE A 158 -6.36 3.95 -8.51
N SER A 159 -5.74 3.10 -7.70
CA SER A 159 -6.40 2.07 -6.88
C SER A 159 -7.12 2.66 -5.67
N VAL A 160 -6.53 3.68 -5.05
CA VAL A 160 -7.02 4.28 -3.80
C VAL A 160 -6.89 5.79 -3.87
N ILE A 161 -8.01 6.50 -3.83
CA ILE A 161 -8.06 7.95 -3.94
C ILE A 161 -8.97 8.51 -2.85
N PHE A 162 -8.50 9.55 -2.18
CA PHE A 162 -9.27 10.29 -1.18
C PHE A 162 -9.19 11.80 -1.43
N THR A 163 -10.22 12.53 -1.02
CA THR A 163 -10.05 13.93 -0.65
C THR A 163 -9.34 14.01 0.71
N LYS A 164 -8.83 15.18 1.10
CA LYS A 164 -8.30 15.41 2.44
C LYS A 164 -9.27 14.93 3.53
N ARG A 165 -10.54 15.34 3.43
CA ARG A 165 -11.60 14.93 4.35
C ARG A 165 -11.82 13.41 4.34
N GLY A 166 -11.93 12.80 3.16
CA GLY A 166 -12.12 11.36 3.04
C GLY A 166 -10.97 10.54 3.63
N PHE A 167 -9.74 11.05 3.54
CA PHE A 167 -8.58 10.42 4.16
C PHE A 167 -8.60 10.58 5.68
N GLU A 168 -8.97 11.75 6.20
CA GLU A 168 -9.14 11.97 7.64
C GLU A 168 -10.25 11.08 8.23
N GLU A 169 -11.34 10.86 7.49
CA GLU A 169 -12.39 9.90 7.87
C GLU A 169 -11.89 8.45 7.85
N LEU A 170 -11.07 8.07 6.85
CA LEU A 170 -10.44 6.74 6.80
C LEU A 170 -9.59 6.49 8.05
N LEU A 171 -8.74 7.45 8.42
CA LEU A 171 -7.87 7.34 9.59
C LEU A 171 -8.64 7.19 10.91
N LYS A 172 -9.88 7.68 10.97
CA LYS A 172 -10.77 7.53 12.15
C LYS A 172 -11.58 6.23 12.14
N SER A 173 -11.93 5.72 10.96
CA SER A 173 -12.89 4.61 10.81
C SER A 173 -12.25 3.25 10.53
N ARG A 174 -11.01 3.22 10.03
CA ARG A 174 -10.36 1.99 9.55
C ARG A 174 -9.06 1.70 10.31
N CYS A 175 -9.21 1.41 11.60
CA CYS A 175 -8.11 1.16 12.54
C CYS A 175 -7.72 -0.33 12.62
N ASP A 176 -7.33 -0.94 11.50
CA ASP A 176 -6.93 -2.36 11.45
C ASP A 176 -5.45 -2.56 11.08
N PRO A 177 -4.83 -3.70 11.48
CA PRO A 177 -3.39 -3.92 11.30
C PRO A 177 -2.94 -3.92 9.84
N LEU A 178 -3.78 -4.39 8.91
CA LEU A 178 -3.44 -4.35 7.48
C LEU A 178 -3.48 -2.91 6.96
N SER A 179 -4.50 -2.13 7.34
CA SER A 179 -4.56 -0.70 6.98
C SER A 179 -3.34 0.06 7.51
N ALA A 180 -2.89 -0.20 8.74
CA ALA A 180 -1.64 0.37 9.24
C ALA A 180 -0.44 -0.07 8.39
N ARG A 181 -0.36 -1.37 8.04
CA ARG A 181 0.73 -1.90 7.21
C ARG A 181 0.78 -1.24 5.84
N GLU A 182 -0.36 -1.08 5.17
CA GLU A 182 -0.44 -0.39 3.87
C GLU A 182 0.05 1.05 3.98
N LEU A 183 -0.42 1.79 5.00
CA LEU A 183 -0.08 3.20 5.19
C LEU A 183 1.42 3.43 5.41
N ILE A 184 2.08 2.60 6.22
CA ILE A 184 3.53 2.73 6.49
C ILE A 184 4.41 2.33 5.30
N ASN A 185 3.88 1.54 4.35
CA ASN A 185 4.63 1.10 3.17
C ASN A 185 4.50 2.03 1.97
N LEU A 186 3.54 2.96 1.98
CA LEU A 186 3.37 3.94 0.91
C LEU A 186 4.70 4.60 0.54
N LYS A 187 5.00 4.67 -0.75
CA LYS A 187 6.20 5.33 -1.27
C LYS A 187 5.80 6.68 -1.87
N PRO A 188 5.84 7.79 -1.10
CA PRO A 188 5.42 9.08 -1.60
C PRO A 188 6.36 9.56 -2.70
N VAL A 189 5.79 9.93 -3.84
CA VAL A 189 6.51 10.61 -4.94
C VAL A 189 6.22 12.11 -4.95
N LYS A 190 5.13 12.54 -4.31
CA LYS A 190 4.77 13.93 -4.05
C LYS A 190 4.08 14.03 -2.68
N GLY A 191 4.40 15.08 -1.92
CA GLY A 191 3.71 15.36 -0.64
C GLY A 191 4.13 14.43 0.50
N GLY A 192 5.39 13.97 0.51
CA GLY A 192 5.92 13.10 1.57
C GLY A 192 5.80 13.69 2.96
N GLU A 193 6.00 15.01 3.12
CA GLU A 193 5.80 15.69 4.41
C GLU A 193 4.33 15.64 4.86
N THR A 194 3.38 15.89 3.96
CA THR A 194 1.94 15.80 4.28
C THR A 194 1.56 14.39 4.74
N LEU A 195 2.02 13.37 4.01
CA LEU A 195 1.78 11.98 4.40
C LEU A 195 2.45 11.66 5.75
N GLY A 196 3.71 12.03 5.91
CA GLY A 196 4.48 11.84 7.14
C GLY A 196 3.84 12.48 8.36
N TRP A 197 3.23 13.66 8.19
CA TRP A 197 2.45 14.31 9.25
C TRP A 197 1.23 13.48 9.66
N TYR A 198 0.43 13.00 8.69
CA TYR A 198 -0.72 12.15 9.01
C TYR A 198 -0.30 10.88 9.72
N LEU A 199 0.74 10.20 9.24
CA LEU A 199 1.24 8.97 9.84
C LEU A 199 1.79 9.20 11.26
N ALA A 200 2.49 10.31 11.50
CA ALA A 200 3.01 10.64 12.83
C ALA A 200 1.91 10.95 13.86
N ASN A 201 0.78 11.49 13.41
CA ASN A 201 -0.36 11.88 14.26
C ASN A 201 -1.46 10.81 14.32
N THR A 202 -1.21 9.60 13.80
CA THR A 202 -2.18 8.48 13.82
C THR A 202 -1.73 7.43 14.84
N GLU A 203 -2.19 7.57 16.09
CA GLU A 203 -1.67 6.76 17.21
C GLU A 203 -1.93 5.26 17.06
N TRP A 204 -3.06 4.85 16.48
CA TRP A 204 -3.38 3.42 16.32
C TRP A 204 -2.41 2.68 15.39
N ILE A 205 -1.66 3.36 14.52
CA ILE A 205 -0.61 2.72 13.71
C ILE A 205 0.52 2.20 14.62
N LYS A 206 0.92 2.99 15.62
CA LYS A 206 1.99 2.63 16.56
C LYS A 206 1.59 1.45 17.46
N ALA A 207 0.30 1.30 17.74
CA ALA A 207 -0.22 0.16 18.50
C ALA A 207 0.05 -1.18 17.79
N TYR A 208 0.05 -1.21 16.45
CA TYR A 208 0.37 -2.41 15.67
C TYR A 208 1.85 -2.51 15.30
N TYR A 209 2.51 -1.38 15.01
CA TYR A 209 3.89 -1.31 14.52
C TYR A 209 4.70 -0.25 15.27
N PRO A 210 5.18 -0.53 16.50
CA PRO A 210 5.78 0.46 17.39
C PRO A 210 7.12 1.02 16.90
N ARG A 211 7.83 0.28 16.02
CA ARG A 211 9.08 0.73 15.39
C ARG A 211 8.86 1.75 14.28
N PHE A 212 7.63 1.91 13.81
CA PHE A 212 7.34 2.91 12.82
C PHE A 212 7.51 4.31 13.44
N ASN A 213 8.59 4.97 13.07
CA ASN A 213 8.88 6.34 13.46
C ASN A 213 8.82 7.23 12.22
N SER A 214 7.71 7.94 12.05
CA SER A 214 7.63 9.03 11.08
C SER A 214 8.04 10.32 11.81
N PRO A 215 9.15 10.98 11.42
CA PRO A 215 9.49 12.26 12.02
C PRO A 215 8.31 13.21 11.80
N SER A 216 7.71 13.68 12.90
CA SER A 216 6.57 14.59 12.82
C SER A 216 7.03 15.89 12.16
N PRO A 217 6.53 16.23 10.96
CA PRO A 217 6.87 17.48 10.32
C PRO A 217 6.34 18.62 11.19
N ARG A 218 7.15 19.67 11.40
CA ARG A 218 6.78 20.82 12.24
C ARG A 218 5.56 21.59 11.69
N LYS A 219 5.24 21.44 10.41
CA LYS A 219 4.15 22.16 9.74
C LYS A 219 2.99 21.21 9.45
N GLN A 220 1.79 21.63 9.86
CA GLN A 220 0.56 20.93 9.47
C GLN A 220 0.39 20.95 7.95
N PRO A 221 -0.27 19.92 7.37
CA PRO A 221 -0.63 19.91 5.97
C PRO A 221 -1.37 21.20 5.63
N PRO A 222 -1.13 21.79 4.45
CA PRO A 222 -1.78 23.02 4.06
C PRO A 222 -3.29 22.92 4.29
N THR A 223 -3.84 23.93 4.95
CA THR A 223 -5.28 24.13 5.02
C THR A 223 -5.74 24.33 3.58
N ALA A 224 -6.37 23.32 3.00
CA ALA A 224 -6.87 23.43 1.64
C ALA A 224 -7.88 24.57 1.63
N PHE A 225 -7.54 25.69 0.98
CA PHE A 225 -8.52 26.73 0.66
C PHE A 225 -9.64 26.03 -0.10
N SER A 226 -10.83 26.00 0.52
CA SER A 226 -12.05 25.53 -0.11
C SER A 226 -12.46 26.55 -1.17
N GLY A 227 -11.77 26.56 -2.32
CA GLY A 227 -12.42 27.03 -3.53
C GLY A 227 -13.74 26.26 -3.66
N LYS A 228 -14.81 26.94 -4.10
CA LYS A 228 -16.11 26.33 -4.41
C LYS A 228 -16.01 25.39 -5.63
N GLN A 229 -15.03 24.49 -5.66
CA GLN A 229 -14.92 23.47 -6.66
C GLN A 229 -15.83 22.33 -6.23
N ASP A 230 -17.06 22.37 -6.74
CA ASP A 230 -18.03 21.31 -6.55
C ASP A 230 -17.96 20.34 -7.73
N ASP A 231 -17.23 19.23 -7.55
CA ASP A 231 -17.11 18.17 -8.56
C ASP A 231 -18.24 17.13 -8.49
N THR A 232 -19.35 17.44 -7.81
CA THR A 232 -20.49 16.52 -7.63
C THR A 232 -21.03 15.95 -8.95
N PRO A 233 -21.29 16.73 -10.01
CA PRO A 233 -21.77 16.16 -11.28
C PRO A 233 -20.78 15.14 -11.87
N LEU A 234 -19.48 15.45 -11.80
CA LEU A 234 -18.42 14.58 -12.29
C LEU A 234 -18.30 13.32 -11.43
N SER A 235 -18.52 13.42 -10.12
CA SER A 235 -18.55 12.26 -9.21
C SER A 235 -19.62 11.25 -9.57
N ILE A 236 -20.79 11.73 -10.02
CA ILE A 236 -21.90 10.89 -10.45
C ILE A 236 -21.56 10.24 -11.78
N LEU A 237 -21.20 11.05 -12.79
CA LEU A 237 -20.95 10.60 -14.16
C LEU A 237 -19.72 9.67 -14.25
N LEU A 238 -18.55 10.15 -13.82
CA LEU A 238 -17.32 9.37 -13.84
C LEU A 238 -17.42 8.17 -12.90
N GLY A 239 -18.02 8.33 -11.73
CA GLY A 239 -18.24 7.22 -10.81
C GLY A 239 -19.12 6.11 -11.39
N ALA A 240 -20.19 6.46 -12.12
CA ALA A 240 -21.04 5.48 -12.79
C ALA A 240 -20.30 4.77 -13.92
N TYR A 241 -19.54 5.52 -14.73
CA TYR A 241 -18.69 4.95 -15.78
C TYR A 241 -17.67 3.94 -15.21
N LEU A 242 -16.94 4.32 -14.16
CA LEU A 242 -15.94 3.44 -13.54
C LEU A 242 -16.57 2.19 -12.92
N ALA A 243 -17.77 2.30 -12.33
CA ALA A 243 -18.51 1.15 -11.82
C ALA A 243 -18.92 0.18 -12.95
N MET A 244 -19.34 0.71 -14.10
CA MET A 244 -19.68 -0.09 -15.28
C MET A 244 -18.44 -0.82 -15.82
N VAL A 245 -17.31 -0.12 -15.98
CA VAL A 245 -16.04 -0.71 -16.41
C VAL A 245 -15.58 -1.80 -15.44
N ALA A 246 -15.71 -1.56 -14.14
CA ALA A 246 -15.39 -2.55 -13.11
C ALA A 246 -16.27 -3.80 -13.22
N LYS A 247 -17.58 -3.64 -13.44
CA LYS A 247 -18.49 -4.77 -13.65
C LYS A 247 -18.05 -5.62 -14.85
N PHE A 248 -17.70 -4.99 -15.97
CA PHE A 248 -17.20 -5.68 -17.15
C PHE A 248 -15.89 -6.44 -16.87
N ARG A 249 -14.93 -5.80 -16.20
CA ARG A 249 -13.67 -6.45 -15.80
C ARG A 249 -13.88 -7.63 -14.86
N ASN A 250 -14.75 -7.49 -13.87
CA ASN A 250 -15.08 -8.57 -12.95
C ASN A 250 -15.73 -9.75 -13.69
N THR A 251 -16.61 -9.50 -14.65
CA THR A 251 -17.16 -10.58 -15.50
C THR A 251 -16.04 -11.31 -16.24
N LEU A 252 -15.08 -10.58 -16.82
CA LEU A 252 -13.94 -11.21 -17.49
C LEU A 252 -13.08 -12.03 -16.53
N PHE A 253 -12.80 -11.54 -15.33
CA PHE A 253 -12.04 -12.29 -14.32
C PHE A 253 -12.73 -13.58 -13.92
N ARG A 254 -14.05 -13.59 -13.71
CA ARG A 254 -14.80 -14.82 -13.42
C ARG A 254 -14.73 -15.82 -14.57
N LEU A 255 -14.89 -15.36 -15.81
CA LEU A 255 -14.76 -16.21 -17.00
C LEU A 255 -13.36 -16.83 -17.15
N GLN A 256 -12.33 -16.15 -16.63
CA GLN A 256 -10.94 -16.63 -16.62
C GLN A 256 -10.61 -17.49 -15.38
N GLY A 257 -11.57 -17.77 -14.50
CA GLY A 257 -11.34 -18.48 -13.23
C GLY A 257 -10.53 -17.68 -12.20
N ARG A 258 -10.40 -16.36 -12.38
CA ARG A 258 -9.62 -15.45 -11.52
C ARG A 258 -10.51 -14.81 -10.44
N GLU A 259 -11.23 -15.63 -9.67
CA GLU A 259 -12.16 -15.16 -8.64
C GLU A 259 -11.49 -14.28 -7.56
N GLN A 260 -10.21 -14.55 -7.27
CA GLN A 260 -9.42 -13.78 -6.30
C GLN A 260 -9.11 -12.34 -6.73
N ASP A 261 -9.16 -12.07 -8.04
CA ASP A 261 -8.89 -10.74 -8.62
C ASP A 261 -10.17 -9.91 -8.78
N VAL A 262 -11.35 -10.48 -8.50
CA VAL A 262 -12.62 -9.74 -8.48
C VAL A 262 -12.56 -8.67 -7.40
N PHE A 263 -13.06 -7.47 -7.72
CA PHE A 263 -13.00 -6.33 -6.82
C PHE A 263 -14.30 -5.54 -6.75
N ARG A 264 -14.53 -4.91 -5.60
CA ARG A 264 -15.62 -3.96 -5.37
C ARG A 264 -15.12 -2.54 -5.59
N VAL A 265 -15.97 -1.70 -6.18
CA VAL A 265 -15.73 -0.25 -6.28
C VAL A 265 -16.47 0.46 -5.14
N ILE A 266 -15.72 1.00 -4.19
CA ILE A 266 -16.26 1.83 -3.11
C ILE A 266 -16.08 3.28 -3.53
N ARG A 267 -17.18 4.01 -3.70
CA ARG A 267 -17.15 5.39 -4.17
C ARG A 267 -18.05 6.32 -3.35
N SER A 268 -17.59 7.53 -3.12
CA SER A 268 -18.38 8.67 -2.63
C SER A 268 -17.79 9.96 -3.20
N LYS A 269 -18.33 11.13 -2.80
CA LYS A 269 -17.71 12.41 -3.15
C LYS A 269 -16.25 12.51 -2.69
N ASP A 270 -15.91 11.83 -1.59
CA ASP A 270 -14.62 11.97 -0.89
C ASP A 270 -13.68 10.77 -1.05
N LYS A 271 -14.11 9.69 -1.71
CA LYS A 271 -13.25 8.53 -1.94
C LYS A 271 -13.60 7.74 -3.20
N LEU A 272 -12.58 7.10 -3.77
CA LEU A 272 -12.68 6.02 -4.74
C LEU A 272 -11.67 4.94 -4.34
N VAL A 273 -12.14 3.73 -4.06
CA VAL A 273 -11.30 2.61 -3.64
C VAL A 273 -11.72 1.36 -4.42
N TYR A 274 -10.74 0.68 -4.99
CA TYR A 274 -10.91 -0.65 -5.57
C TYR A 274 -10.44 -1.70 -4.55
N GLU A 275 -11.36 -2.49 -3.99
CA GLU A 275 -11.08 -3.48 -2.95
C GLU A 275 -11.27 -4.89 -3.51
N SER A 276 -10.18 -5.64 -3.70
CA SER A 276 -10.22 -7.00 -4.23
C SER A 276 -10.60 -8.04 -3.17
N HIS A 277 -11.10 -9.20 -3.60
CA HIS A 277 -11.35 -10.34 -2.72
C HIS A 277 -10.06 -10.78 -2.01
N ARG A 278 -8.94 -10.88 -2.74
CA ARG A 278 -7.62 -11.13 -2.16
C ARG A 278 -7.25 -10.16 -1.04
N TYR A 279 -7.57 -8.86 -1.19
CA TYR A 279 -7.34 -7.87 -0.15
C TYR A 279 -8.20 -8.13 1.09
N VAL A 280 -9.48 -8.48 0.90
CA VAL A 280 -10.41 -8.78 2.00
C VAL A 280 -9.96 -10.02 2.79
N GLU A 281 -9.53 -11.07 2.11
CA GLU A 281 -8.98 -12.28 2.75
C GLU A 281 -7.69 -11.97 3.53
N LEU A 282 -6.78 -11.20 2.94
CA LEU A 282 -5.56 -10.76 3.61
C LEU A 282 -5.90 -9.94 4.86
N ARG A 283 -6.89 -9.06 4.79
CA ARG A 283 -7.35 -8.26 5.94
C ARG A 283 -7.87 -9.14 7.06
N ALA A 284 -8.69 -10.15 6.74
CA ALA A 284 -9.21 -11.10 7.73
C ALA A 284 -8.07 -11.87 8.41
N ARG A 285 -7.05 -12.28 7.63
CA ARG A 285 -5.87 -12.98 8.14
C ARG A 285 -5.06 -12.11 9.11
N TYR A 286 -4.82 -10.83 8.78
CA TYR A 286 -4.17 -9.88 9.70
C TYR A 286 -5.00 -9.64 10.96
N PHE A 287 -6.31 -9.43 10.80
CA PHE A 287 -7.19 -9.16 11.94
C PHE A 287 -7.23 -10.33 12.92
N LYS A 288 -7.32 -11.57 12.42
CA LYS A 288 -7.25 -12.78 13.24
C LYS A 288 -5.93 -12.85 14.01
N PHE A 289 -4.80 -12.74 13.32
CA PHE A 289 -3.47 -12.84 13.92
C PHE A 289 -3.26 -11.83 15.07
N PHE A 290 -3.54 -10.54 14.84
CA PHE A 290 -3.33 -9.51 15.86
C PHE A 290 -4.34 -9.58 17.01
N LYS A 291 -5.56 -10.08 16.76
CA LYS A 291 -6.53 -10.33 17.82
C LYS A 291 -6.05 -11.46 18.74
N ASP A 292 -5.55 -12.55 18.16
CA ASP A 292 -5.03 -13.69 18.91
C ASP A 292 -3.80 -13.29 19.73
N GLU A 293 -2.89 -12.48 19.15
CA GLU A 293 -1.72 -11.92 19.84
C GLU A 293 -2.11 -11.03 21.04
N SER A 294 -3.17 -10.21 20.91
CA SER A 294 -3.66 -9.36 22.01
C SER A 294 -4.35 -10.12 23.15
N ASN A 295 -4.83 -11.33 22.87
CA ASN A 295 -5.54 -12.18 23.84
C ASN A 295 -4.61 -13.20 24.51
N GLN A 296 -3.34 -13.28 24.13
CA GLN A 296 -2.36 -14.05 24.87
C GLN A 296 -2.20 -13.40 26.25
N PRO A 297 -2.49 -14.11 27.37
CA PRO A 297 -2.24 -13.56 28.68
C PRO A 297 -0.76 -13.18 28.73
N THR A 298 -0.46 -11.95 29.13
CA THR A 298 0.88 -11.61 29.58
C THR A 298 1.19 -12.59 30.70
N GLU A 299 1.97 -13.63 30.40
CA GLU A 299 2.64 -14.42 31.41
C GLU A 299 3.59 -13.44 32.10
N THR A 300 3.05 -12.75 33.09
CA THR A 300 3.80 -12.12 34.15
C THR A 300 4.58 -13.24 34.81
N THR A 301 5.82 -13.37 34.35
CA THR A 301 6.94 -13.93 35.11
C THR A 301 7.03 -13.12 36.40
N HIS A 302 6.26 -13.55 37.40
CA HIS A 302 6.52 -13.25 38.79
C HIS A 302 7.17 -14.47 39.42
N SER A 303 8.47 -14.29 39.68
CA SER A 303 9.33 -15.04 40.63
C SER A 303 9.83 -16.41 40.21
#